data_AF-A0A1Y3WFH0-F1
#
_entry.id   AF-A0A1Y3WFH0-F1
#
_cell.length_a   1.000
_cell.length_b   1.000
_cell.length_c   1.000
_cell.angle_alpha   90.00
_cell.angle_beta   90.00
_cell.angle_gamma   90.00
#
_symmetry.space_group_name_H-M   'P 1'
#
loop_
_entity.id
_entity.type
_entity.pdbx_description
1 polymer ?
#
loop_
_entity_poly.entity_id
_entity_poly.type
_entity_poly.pdbx_seq_one_letter_code
_entity_poly.pdbx_strand_id
1 'polypeptide(L)' 'MTKIFHPNRLRVVLAEKQIKNRWLAEQLGKSEMTISRWSTNKTQPSLDQLIEIAKLLDVKLDDLLEPYNTK' A
#
# COMPACT_ATOMS: atom_id res chain seq x y z
N MET A 1 7.56 22.31 12.62
CA MET A 1 8.37 21.21 12.05
C MET A 1 7.61 20.63 10.87
N THR A 2 8.17 20.74 9.67
CA THR A 2 7.57 20.15 8.45
C THR A 2 7.66 18.64 8.56
N LYS A 3 6.52 17.96 8.69
CA LYS A 3 6.46 16.50 8.75
C LYS A 3 6.87 15.96 7.38
N ILE A 4 7.97 15.21 7.33
CA ILE A 4 8.38 14.54 6.09
C ILE A 4 7.32 13.46 5.80
N PHE A 5 6.72 13.53 4.62
CA PHE A 5 5.68 12.62 4.17
C PHE A 5 6.26 11.68 3.11
N HIS A 6 6.25 10.39 3.39
CA HIS A 6 6.65 9.34 2.46
C HIS A 6 5.41 8.55 2.05
N PRO A 7 4.88 8.74 0.84
CA PRO A 7 3.73 7.96 0.38
C PRO A 7 4.12 6.50 0.15
N ASN A 8 3.14 5.61 0.29
CA ASN A 8 3.25 4.24 -0.20
C ASN A 8 2.91 4.18 -1.69
N ARG A 9 3.34 3.08 -2.34
CA ARG A 9 3.15 2.80 -3.76
C ARG A 9 2.02 1.80 -4.03
N LEU A 10 1.12 1.56 -3.07
CA LEU A 10 0.07 0.54 -3.17
C LEU A 10 -0.77 0.68 -4.44
N ARG A 11 -1.14 1.90 -4.82
CA ARG A 11 -1.94 2.14 -6.04
C ARG A 11 -1.23 1.66 -7.30
N VAL A 12 0.09 1.87 -7.38
CA VAL A 12 0.90 1.47 -8.53
C VAL A 12 0.94 -0.05 -8.62
N VAL A 13 1.28 -0.72 -7.51
CA VAL A 13 1.36 -2.19 -7.45
C VAL A 13 0.00 -2.86 -7.75
N LEU A 14 -1.10 -2.31 -7.23
CA LEU A 14 -2.45 -2.82 -7.54
C LEU A 14 -2.78 -2.70 -9.03
N ALA A 15 -2.40 -1.60 -9.67
CA ALA A 15 -2.61 -1.40 -11.11
C ALA A 15 -1.73 -2.35 -11.95
N GLU A 16 -0.45 -2.51 -11.59
CA GLU A 16 0.47 -3.44 -12.26
C GLU A 16 -0.02 -4.89 -12.18
N LYS A 17 -0.59 -5.29 -11.03
CA LYS A 17 -1.16 -6.63 -10.83
C LYS A 17 -2.61 -6.79 -11.30
N GLN A 18 -3.25 -5.73 -11.80
CA GLN A 18 -4.67 -5.72 -12.20
C GLN A 18 -5.62 -6.17 -11.06
N ILE A 19 -5.27 -5.84 -9.82
CA ILE A 19 -6.04 -6.18 -8.62
C ILE A 19 -6.91 -5.00 -8.20
N LYS A 20 -8.18 -5.27 -7.91
CA LYS A 20 -9.14 -4.25 -7.46
C LYS A 20 -9.05 -4.04 -5.94
N ASN A 21 -9.30 -2.81 -5.48
CA ASN A 21 -9.36 -2.48 -4.05
C ASN A 21 -10.31 -3.40 -3.27
N ARG A 22 -11.46 -3.74 -3.85
CA ARG A 22 -12.43 -4.68 -3.27
C ARG A 22 -11.82 -6.04 -2.95
N TRP A 23 -11.03 -6.62 -3.86
CA TRP A 23 -10.40 -7.92 -3.64
C TRP A 23 -9.43 -7.87 -2.45
N LEU A 24 -8.57 -6.85 -2.40
CA LEU A 24 -7.63 -6.69 -1.30
C LEU A 24 -8.33 -6.43 0.03
N ALA A 25 -9.45 -5.69 0.01
CA ALA A 25 -10.28 -5.46 1.19
C ALA A 25 -10.86 -6.76 1.74
N GLU A 26 -11.37 -7.64 0.87
CA GLU A 26 -11.87 -8.97 1.23
C GLU A 26 -10.77 -9.85 1.85
N GLN A 27 -9.56 -9.85 1.27
CA GLN A 27 -8.44 -10.63 1.83
C GLN A 27 -7.99 -10.15 3.22
N LEU A 28 -7.99 -8.83 3.45
CA LEU A 28 -7.53 -8.23 4.71
C LEU A 28 -8.64 -8.08 5.77
N GLY A 29 -9.87 -8.48 5.46
CA GLY A 29 -11.03 -8.22 6.32
C GLY A 29 -11.23 -6.73 6.62
N LYS A 30 -10.96 -5.86 5.63
CA LYS A 30 -11.11 -4.39 5.73
C LYS A 30 -12.22 -3.90 4.80
N SER A 31 -12.61 -2.64 4.98
CA SER A 31 -13.52 -1.98 4.04
C SER A 31 -12.79 -1.55 2.76
N GLU A 32 -13.49 -1.54 1.62
CA GLU A 32 -12.93 -1.01 0.37
C GLU A 32 -12.53 0.47 0.50
N MET A 33 -13.26 1.23 1.33
CA MET A 33 -12.93 2.62 1.66
C MET A 33 -11.56 2.73 2.36
N THR A 34 -11.21 1.80 3.25
CA THR A 34 -9.90 1.74 3.91
C THR A 34 -8.79 1.56 2.88
N ILE A 35 -8.93 0.57 1.98
CA ILE A 35 -7.94 0.31 0.93
C ILE A 35 -7.84 1.49 -0.06
N SER A 36 -8.97 2.13 -0.38
CA SER A 36 -9.00 3.34 -1.21
C SER A 36 -8.22 4.50 -0.55
N ARG A 37 -8.38 4.71 0.76
CA ARG A 37 -7.62 5.75 1.48
C ARG A 37 -6.13 5.43 1.57
N TRP A 38 -5.75 4.15 1.68
CA TRP A 38 -4.35 3.71 1.63
C TRP A 38 -3.71 3.94 0.27
N SER A 39 -4.35 3.47 -0.80
CA SER A 39 -3.88 3.63 -2.18
C SER A 39 -3.85 5.10 -2.64
N THR A 40 -4.75 5.94 -2.14
CA THR A 40 -4.72 7.40 -2.38
C THR A 40 -3.87 8.16 -1.39
N ASN A 41 -3.14 7.47 -0.50
CA ASN A 41 -2.25 8.04 0.50
C ASN A 41 -2.92 9.06 1.46
N LYS A 42 -4.26 9.09 1.53
CA LYS A 42 -5.04 9.90 2.50
C LYS A 42 -4.79 9.45 3.93
N THR A 43 -4.56 8.16 4.12
CA THR A 43 -4.09 7.55 5.36
C THR A 43 -3.06 6.49 5.01
N GLN A 44 -2.08 6.24 5.86
CA GLN A 44 -1.10 5.17 5.63
C GLN A 44 -1.57 3.85 6.27
N PRO A 45 -1.33 2.70 5.62
CA PRO A 45 -1.33 1.41 6.31
C PRO A 45 -0.21 1.37 7.35
N SER A 46 -0.38 0.57 8.41
CA SER A 46 0.73 0.26 9.33
C SER A 46 1.80 -0.60 8.64
N LEU A 47 2.97 -0.72 9.26
CA LEU A 47 4.02 -1.61 8.76
C LEU A 47 3.52 -3.07 8.67
N ASP A 48 2.80 -3.55 9.68
CA ASP A 48 2.22 -4.90 9.66
C ASP A 48 1.27 -5.09 8.47
N GLN A 49 0.44 -4.10 8.19
CA GLN A 49 -0.48 -4.12 7.05
C GLN A 49 0.27 -4.09 5.71
N LEU A 50 1.36 -3.32 5.60
CA LEU A 50 2.19 -3.33 4.40
C LEU A 50 2.84 -4.69 4.16
N ILE A 51 3.32 -5.36 5.22
CA ILE A 51 3.90 -6.71 5.14
C ILE A 51 2.82 -7.72 4.70
N GLU A 52 1.62 -7.63 5.26
CA GLU A 52 0.50 -8.50 4.89
C GLU A 52 0.09 -8.29 3.43
N ILE A 53 -0.02 -7.03 3.00
CA ILE A 53 -0.28 -6.66 1.60
C ILE A 53 0.81 -7.22 0.68
N ALA A 54 2.10 -7.07 1.03
CA ALA A 54 3.20 -7.57 0.22
C ALA A 54 3.11 -9.10 0.02
N LYS A 55 2.76 -9.83 1.08
CA LYS A 55 2.53 -11.29 1.01
C LYS A 55 1.33 -11.65 0.14
N LEU A 56 0.19 -10.98 0.32
CA LEU A 56 -1.03 -11.24 -0.47
C LEU A 56 -0.85 -10.93 -1.94
N LEU A 57 -0.09 -9.87 -2.24
CA LEU A 57 0.19 -9.45 -3.60
C LEU A 57 1.39 -10.17 -4.21
N ASP A 58 2.12 -11.01 -3.48
CA ASP A 58 3.37 -11.66 -3.93
C ASP A 58 4.36 -10.66 -4.55
N VAL A 59 4.78 -9.70 -3.72
CA VAL A 59 5.76 -8.64 -4.04
C VAL A 59 6.71 -8.44 -2.86
N LYS A 60 7.83 -7.75 -3.09
CA LYS A 60 8.71 -7.33 -1.99
C LYS A 60 8.09 -6.14 -1.27
N LEU A 61 8.39 -6.00 0.03
CA LEU A 61 7.95 -4.84 0.80
C LEU A 61 8.43 -3.52 0.16
N ASP A 62 9.64 -3.51 -0.38
CA ASP A 62 10.24 -2.36 -1.07
C ASP A 62 9.42 -1.90 -2.29
N ASP A 63 8.70 -2.80 -2.95
CA ASP A 63 7.84 -2.46 -4.09
C ASP A 63 6.68 -1.54 -3.66
N LEU A 64 6.25 -1.63 -2.39
CA LEU A 64 5.19 -0.81 -1.80
C LEU A 64 5.69 0.52 -1.22
N LEU A 65 6.99 0.79 -1.22
CA LEU A 65 7.59 1.99 -0.62
C LEU A 65 8.17 2.90 -1.69
N GLU A 66 8.08 4.22 -1.48
CA GLU A 66 8.82 5.16 -2.33
C GLU A 66 10.33 4.94 -2.18
N PRO A 67 11.09 4.93 -3.29
CA PRO A 67 12.54 4.89 -3.22
C PRO A 67 13.03 6.15 -2.51
N TYR A 68 13.89 5.95 -1.50
CA TYR A 68 14.63 7.04 -0.88
C TYR A 68 16.04 7.05 -1.48
N ASN A 69 16.51 8.24 -1.88
CA ASN A 69 17.87 8.40 -2.39
C ASN A 69 18.87 8.02 -1.29
N THR A 70 19.47 6.85 -1.44
CA THR A 70 20.74 6.50 -0.79
C THR A 70 21.84 6.91 -1.76
N LYS A 71 22.32 8.15 -1.61
CA LYS A 71 23.66 8.50 -2.10
C LYS A 71 24.68 7.91 -1.15
#